data_AF-A0A525JHA8-F1
#
_entry.id   AF-A0A525JHA8-F1
#
_cell.length_a   1.000
_cell.length_b   1.000
_cell.length_c   1.000
_cell.angle_alpha   90.00
_cell.angle_beta   90.00
_cell.angle_gamma   90.00
#
_symmetry.space_group_name_H-M   'P 1'
#
loop_
_entity.id
_entity.type
_entity.pdbx_description
1 polymer ?
#
loop_
_entity_poly.entity_id
_entity_poly.type
_entity_poly.pdbx_seq_one_letter_code
_entity_poly.pdbx_strand_id
1 'polypeptide(L)'
;MTRIPHLLPLLLILSPLASAAEAADAPSASGPVAAAFGNTVFSVYPDGRSQKIWLAPDGKWTGLSRRGNALAGTWTTKGEKVCLKQSQPPTLPMSFCQTFPEDPMKGIDAKDLTGQHIHLKLVKGHVEKEPG
;
A
#
# COMPACT_ATOMS: atom_id res chain seq x y z
N MET A 1 -28.13 64.13 -34.07
CA MET A 1 -27.84 62.81 -34.69
C MET A 1 -26.32 62.72 -34.72
N THR A 2 -25.59 61.88 -33.98
CA THR A 2 -25.61 60.41 -33.93
C THR A 2 -24.84 59.92 -32.68
N ARG A 3 -25.12 58.68 -32.27
CA ARG A 3 -24.89 58.05 -30.96
C ARG A 3 -23.45 57.61 -30.64
N ILE A 4 -23.17 57.54 -29.33
CA ILE A 4 -22.07 56.84 -28.64
C ILE A 4 -22.15 55.32 -28.93
N PRO A 5 -21.04 54.55 -28.89
CA PRO A 5 -20.91 53.68 -27.72
C PRO A 5 -19.49 53.63 -27.12
N HIS A 6 -19.51 53.62 -25.79
CA HIS A 6 -18.42 53.27 -24.90
C HIS A 6 -18.03 51.81 -25.08
N LEU A 7 -16.73 51.51 -25.06
CA LEU A 7 -16.21 50.17 -24.80
C LEU A 7 -15.07 50.30 -23.78
N LEU A 8 -15.44 50.23 -22.50
CA LEU A 8 -14.51 50.01 -21.39
C LEU A 8 -14.21 48.51 -21.36
N PRO A 9 -12.95 48.04 -21.44
CA PRO A 9 -12.66 46.63 -21.23
C PRO A 9 -12.66 46.37 -19.72
N LEU A 10 -13.62 45.56 -19.27
CA LEU A 10 -13.66 45.01 -17.92
C LEU A 10 -12.49 44.01 -17.76
N LEU A 11 -11.42 44.42 -17.08
CA LEU A 11 -10.33 43.53 -16.69
C LEU A 11 -10.85 42.57 -15.60
N LEU A 12 -11.17 41.34 -15.96
CA LEU A 12 -11.44 40.25 -15.02
C LEU A 12 -10.11 39.80 -14.41
N ILE A 13 -9.88 40.16 -13.16
CA ILE A 13 -8.74 39.71 -12.37
C ILE A 13 -9.06 38.26 -11.93
N LEU A 14 -8.46 37.30 -12.61
CA LEU A 14 -8.59 35.87 -12.27
C LEU A 14 -7.65 35.58 -11.09
N SER A 15 -8.18 35.58 -9.88
CA SER A 15 -7.43 35.16 -8.69
C SER A 15 -7.07 33.67 -8.79
N PRO A 16 -5.80 33.27 -8.68
CA PRO A 16 -5.45 31.86 -8.60
C PRO A 16 -5.87 31.33 -7.21
N LEU A 17 -6.79 30.36 -7.21
CA LEU A 17 -7.02 29.48 -6.06
C LEU A 17 -5.72 28.70 -5.82
N ALA A 18 -4.92 29.14 -4.85
CA ALA A 18 -3.77 28.39 -4.38
C ALA A 18 -4.29 27.10 -3.73
N SER A 19 -4.21 26.00 -4.49
CA SER A 19 -4.54 24.67 -4.00
C SER A 19 -3.48 24.27 -2.98
N ALA A 20 -3.81 24.37 -1.68
CA ALA A 20 -3.01 23.76 -0.63
C ALA A 20 -3.11 22.24 -0.80
N ALA A 21 -2.13 21.64 -1.48
CA ALA A 21 -1.93 20.21 -1.44
C ALA A 21 -1.54 19.86 0.00
N GLU A 22 -2.47 19.29 0.76
CA GLU A 22 -2.16 18.66 2.04
C GLU A 22 -1.11 17.57 1.76
N ALA A 23 0.14 17.86 2.10
CA ALA A 23 1.18 16.86 2.16
C ALA A 23 0.81 15.91 3.32
N ALA A 24 -0.01 14.90 3.02
CA ALA A 24 -0.23 13.79 3.91
C ALA A 24 1.15 13.20 4.23
N ASP A 25 1.50 13.16 5.52
CA ASP A 25 2.76 12.61 6.02
C ASP A 25 2.82 11.13 5.61
N ALA A 26 3.53 10.84 4.52
CA ALA A 26 3.69 9.50 4.04
C ALA A 26 4.56 8.74 5.05
N PRO A 27 4.19 7.50 5.43
CA PRO A 27 4.99 6.74 6.37
C PRO A 27 6.41 6.55 5.81
N SER A 28 7.40 7.00 6.57
CA SER A 28 8.81 6.82 6.21
C SER A 28 9.21 5.36 6.39
N ALA A 29 9.24 4.60 5.30
CA ALA A 29 9.74 3.22 5.32
C ALA A 29 11.27 3.20 5.37
N SER A 30 11.80 2.34 6.23
CA SER A 30 13.24 2.05 6.36
C SER A 30 13.47 0.55 6.55
N GLY A 31 14.70 0.10 6.30
CA GLY A 31 15.09 -1.28 6.54
C GLY A 31 14.27 -2.30 5.73
N PRO A 32 13.88 -3.44 6.33
CA PRO A 32 13.16 -4.53 5.65
C PRO A 32 11.83 -4.14 4.98
N VAL A 33 11.20 -3.05 5.43
CA VAL A 33 9.96 -2.55 4.82
C VAL A 33 10.23 -1.96 3.45
N ALA A 34 11.32 -1.18 3.30
CA ALA A 34 11.70 -0.61 2.02
C ALA A 34 12.06 -1.69 1.00
N ALA A 35 12.61 -2.83 1.44
CA ALA A 35 12.90 -3.98 0.58
C ALA A 35 11.64 -4.65 0.02
N ALA A 36 10.46 -4.42 0.61
CA ALA A 36 9.20 -4.93 0.08
C ALA A 36 8.61 -4.09 -1.06
N PHE A 37 9.04 -2.83 -1.23
CA PHE A 37 8.54 -2.00 -2.32
C PHE A 37 8.99 -2.52 -3.69
N GLY A 38 8.03 -2.61 -4.61
CA GLY A 38 8.25 -3.21 -5.94
C GLY A 38 8.39 -4.74 -5.92
N ASN A 39 8.30 -5.37 -4.75
CA ASN A 39 8.37 -6.82 -4.54
C ASN A 39 7.03 -7.35 -3.99
N THR A 40 6.88 -8.67 -3.97
CA THR A 40 5.72 -9.35 -3.40
C THR A 40 6.07 -9.91 -2.03
N VAL A 41 5.33 -9.47 -1.02
CA VAL A 41 5.28 -10.15 0.28
C VAL A 41 4.46 -11.41 0.11
N PHE A 42 5.13 -12.56 0.19
CA PHE A 42 4.59 -13.84 -0.22
C PHE A 42 4.51 -14.79 0.98
N SER A 43 3.29 -15.01 1.47
CA SER A 43 3.02 -15.90 2.61
C SER A 43 2.65 -17.29 2.10
N VAL A 44 3.52 -18.28 2.30
CA VAL A 44 3.29 -19.69 1.95
C VAL A 44 2.66 -20.41 3.13
N TYR A 45 1.51 -21.04 2.91
CA TYR A 45 0.82 -21.81 3.93
C TYR A 45 1.20 -23.30 3.83
N PRO A 46 1.05 -24.08 4.92
CA PRO A 46 1.35 -25.52 4.93
C PRO A 46 0.57 -26.35 3.92
N ASP A 47 -0.60 -25.86 3.48
CA ASP A 47 -1.40 -26.51 2.44
C ASP A 47 -0.93 -26.14 1.01
N GLY A 48 0.22 -25.49 0.88
CA GLY A 48 0.82 -25.08 -0.38
C GLY A 48 0.26 -23.78 -0.96
N ARG A 49 -0.87 -23.27 -0.45
CA ARG A 49 -1.48 -22.04 -0.98
C ARG A 49 -0.74 -20.79 -0.52
N SER A 50 -0.89 -19.70 -1.26
CA SER A 50 -0.18 -18.45 -0.96
C SER A 50 -1.07 -17.21 -0.90
N GLN A 51 -0.81 -16.34 0.10
CA GLN A 51 -1.29 -14.96 0.11
C GLN A 51 -0.19 -14.03 -0.43
N LYS A 52 -0.59 -12.99 -1.16
CA LYS A 52 0.30 -12.03 -1.82
C LYS A 52 -0.07 -10.62 -1.40
N ILE A 53 0.92 -9.81 -1.03
CA ILE A 53 0.73 -8.40 -0.66
C ILE A 53 1.79 -7.56 -1.35
N TRP A 54 1.36 -6.40 -1.85
CA TRP A 54 2.20 -5.39 -2.48
C TRP A 54 2.05 -4.09 -1.71
N LEU A 55 3.15 -3.62 -1.12
CA LEU A 55 3.19 -2.34 -0.41
C LEU A 55 3.52 -1.22 -1.39
N ALA A 56 2.81 -0.11 -1.27
CA ALA A 56 3.13 1.15 -1.92
C ALA A 56 3.77 2.11 -0.91
N PRO A 57 4.78 2.93 -1.30
CA PRO A 57 5.42 3.88 -0.39
C PRO A 57 4.47 4.92 0.23
N ASP A 58 3.31 5.16 -0.38
CA ASP A 58 2.28 6.11 0.09
C ASP A 58 1.44 5.59 1.27
N GLY A 59 1.81 4.46 1.88
CA GLY A 59 1.08 3.87 3.00
C GLY A 59 -0.09 2.98 2.60
N LYS A 60 -0.30 2.73 1.30
CA LYS A 60 -1.32 1.79 0.81
C LYS A 60 -0.74 0.43 0.51
N TRP A 61 -1.59 -0.58 0.52
CA TRP A 61 -1.25 -1.90 -0.01
C TRP A 61 -2.43 -2.53 -0.73
N THR A 62 -2.11 -3.38 -1.69
CA THR A 62 -3.04 -4.27 -2.38
C THR A 62 -2.54 -5.71 -2.26
N GLY A 63 -3.40 -6.67 -2.57
CA GLY A 63 -3.01 -8.07 -2.43
C GLY A 63 -4.03 -9.04 -3.01
N LEU A 64 -3.67 -10.31 -2.92
CA LEU A 64 -4.54 -11.44 -3.21
C LEU A 64 -4.58 -12.37 -2.00
N SER A 65 -5.78 -12.74 -1.59
CA SER A 65 -5.98 -13.83 -0.62
C SER A 65 -5.46 -15.16 -1.17
N ARG A 66 -5.38 -16.18 -0.30
CA ARG A 66 -5.09 -17.57 -0.69
C ARG A 66 -6.03 -18.13 -1.77
N ARG A 67 -7.21 -17.52 -1.94
CA ARG A 67 -8.25 -17.87 -2.93
C ARG A 67 -8.19 -17.00 -4.19
N GLY A 68 -7.27 -16.05 -4.28
CA GLY A 68 -7.17 -15.12 -5.43
C GLY A 68 -8.14 -13.94 -5.36
N ASN A 69 -8.93 -13.80 -4.28
CA ASN A 69 -9.75 -12.60 -4.10
C ASN A 69 -8.87 -11.39 -3.81
N ALA A 70 -9.19 -10.25 -4.41
CA ALA A 70 -8.51 -8.98 -4.19
C ALA A 70 -8.65 -8.53 -2.73
N LEU A 71 -7.55 -7.99 -2.20
CA LEU A 71 -7.43 -7.38 -0.89
C LEU A 71 -6.81 -6.00 -1.05
N ALA A 72 -7.11 -5.09 -0.13
CA ALA A 72 -6.47 -3.79 -0.06
C ALA A 72 -6.59 -3.21 1.34
N GLY A 73 -5.74 -2.23 1.64
CA GLY A 73 -5.68 -1.59 2.93
C GLY A 73 -4.63 -0.51 3.02
N THR A 74 -4.34 -0.14 4.26
CA THR A 74 -3.23 0.74 4.61
C THR A 74 -2.20 0.00 5.45
N TRP A 75 -0.96 0.47 5.42
CA TRP A 75 0.11 -0.03 6.25
C TRP A 75 0.78 1.10 7.01
N THR A 76 1.32 0.77 8.18
CA THR A 76 2.18 1.64 8.98
C THR A 76 3.33 0.83 9.57
N THR A 77 4.28 1.49 10.21
CA THR A 77 5.36 0.83 10.96
C THR A 77 5.18 1.01 12.46
N LYS A 78 5.46 -0.02 13.24
CA LYS A 78 5.55 0.03 14.71
C LYS A 78 6.81 -0.68 15.16
N GLY A 79 7.85 0.09 15.49
CA GLY A 79 9.20 -0.45 15.63
C GLY A 79 9.63 -1.09 14.29
N GLU A 80 10.11 -2.32 14.35
CA GLU A 80 10.56 -3.09 13.17
C GLU A 80 9.43 -3.85 12.44
N LYS A 81 8.18 -3.70 12.90
CA LYS A 81 7.02 -4.43 12.33
C LYS A 81 6.24 -3.57 11.35
N VAL A 82 5.76 -4.20 10.29
CA VAL A 82 4.76 -3.66 9.37
C VAL A 82 3.37 -4.01 9.88
N CYS A 83 2.56 -3.00 10.14
CA CYS A 83 1.19 -3.15 10.61
C CYS A 83 0.20 -2.90 9.46
N LEU A 84 -0.52 -3.95 9.05
CA LEU A 84 -1.48 -3.93 7.97
C LEU A 84 -2.90 -3.74 8.50
N LYS A 85 -3.62 -2.72 8.03
CA LYS A 85 -5.05 -2.53 8.26
C LYS A 85 -5.80 -2.78 6.96
N GLN A 86 -6.60 -3.85 6.91
CA GLN A 86 -7.33 -4.23 5.71
C GLN A 86 -8.64 -3.44 5.59
N SER A 87 -8.81 -2.71 4.48
CA SER A 87 -10.01 -1.92 4.16
C SER A 87 -10.91 -2.56 3.11
N GLN A 88 -10.43 -3.58 2.39
CA GLN A 88 -11.26 -4.38 1.48
C GLN A 88 -11.61 -5.77 2.02
N PRO A 89 -12.72 -6.38 1.56
CA PRO A 89 -13.38 -7.43 2.32
C PRO A 89 -12.61 -8.75 2.48
N PRO A 90 -12.75 -9.39 3.66
CA PRO A 90 -13.43 -8.87 4.86
C PRO A 90 -12.56 -7.81 5.56
N THR A 91 -13.12 -6.66 5.95
CA THR A 91 -12.34 -5.63 6.66
C THR A 91 -11.87 -6.14 8.01
N LEU A 92 -10.62 -5.85 8.39
CA LEU A 92 -10.12 -6.21 9.71
C LEU A 92 -10.35 -5.05 10.68
N PRO A 93 -10.98 -5.29 11.84
CA PRO A 93 -11.19 -4.23 12.81
C PRO A 93 -9.84 -3.74 13.40
N MET A 94 -8.83 -4.62 13.45
CA MET A 94 -7.50 -4.41 14.05
C MET A 94 -6.40 -4.40 12.98
N SER A 95 -5.29 -3.73 13.27
CA SER A 95 -4.07 -3.87 12.47
C SER A 95 -3.33 -5.15 12.81
N PHE A 96 -2.87 -5.87 11.79
CA PHE A 96 -2.01 -7.04 11.93
C PHE A 96 -0.55 -6.64 11.75
N CYS A 97 0.28 -6.80 12.78
CA CYS A 97 1.69 -6.39 12.72
C CYS A 97 2.63 -7.59 12.56
N GLN A 98 3.43 -7.58 11.51
CA GLN A 98 4.36 -8.65 11.17
C GLN A 98 5.77 -8.09 10.87
N THR A 99 6.79 -8.81 11.31
CA THR A 99 8.17 -8.54 10.89
C THR A 99 8.36 -9.03 9.46
N PHE A 100 9.06 -8.27 8.63
CA PHE A 100 9.40 -8.68 7.27
C PHE A 100 10.83 -9.25 7.24
N PRO A 101 11.14 -10.18 6.34
CA PRO A 101 12.47 -10.78 6.28
C PRO A 101 13.50 -9.72 5.86
N GLU A 102 14.63 -9.69 6.56
CA GLU A 102 15.78 -8.85 6.19
C GLU A 102 16.44 -9.34 4.89
N ASP A 103 16.54 -10.66 4.75
CA ASP A 103 17.03 -11.34 3.55
C ASP A 103 15.84 -11.83 2.71
N PRO A 104 15.56 -11.19 1.54
CA PRO A 104 14.46 -11.56 0.66
C PRO A 104 14.47 -13.03 0.24
N MET A 105 15.66 -13.63 0.11
CA MET A 105 15.84 -14.97 -0.46
C MET A 105 15.60 -16.09 0.56
N LYS A 106 15.84 -15.82 1.86
CA LYS A 106 15.67 -16.82 2.92
C LYS A 106 14.27 -16.85 3.52
N GLY A 107 13.59 -15.71 3.54
CA GLY A 107 12.32 -15.58 4.24
C GLY A 107 12.44 -15.81 5.75
N ILE A 108 11.30 -15.90 6.42
CA ILE A 108 11.18 -16.19 7.86
C ILE A 108 9.95 -17.04 8.13
N ASP A 109 9.98 -17.80 9.22
CA ASP A 109 8.78 -18.40 9.77
C ASP A 109 7.98 -17.36 10.55
N ALA A 110 6.67 -17.30 10.29
CA ALA A 110 5.76 -16.37 10.91
C ALA A 110 4.41 -17.05 11.23
N LYS A 111 3.49 -16.27 11.81
CA LYS A 111 2.13 -16.71 12.09
C LYS A 111 1.15 -15.74 11.47
N ASP A 112 0.08 -16.24 10.88
CA ASP A 112 -1.01 -15.40 10.40
C ASP A 112 -1.92 -14.89 11.53
N LEU A 113 -2.98 -14.18 11.16
CA LEU A 113 -3.99 -13.63 12.08
C LEU A 113 -4.69 -14.67 12.97
N THR A 114 -4.75 -15.93 12.53
CA THR A 114 -5.35 -17.05 13.27
C THR A 114 -4.32 -17.81 14.10
N GLY A 115 -3.04 -17.44 14.00
CA GLY A 115 -1.93 -18.13 14.63
C GLY A 115 -1.37 -19.28 13.81
N GLN A 116 -1.86 -19.50 12.58
CA GLN A 116 -1.38 -20.55 11.70
C GLN A 116 0.04 -20.24 11.24
N HIS A 117 0.93 -21.23 11.33
CA HIS A 117 2.30 -21.11 10.85
C HIS A 117 2.33 -20.91 9.33
N ILE A 118 3.14 -19.95 8.89
CA ILE A 118 3.39 -19.63 7.50
C ILE A 118 4.88 -19.40 7.29
N HIS A 119 5.34 -19.57 6.06
CA HIS A 119 6.66 -19.13 5.63
C HIS A 119 6.53 -17.85 4.80
N LEU A 120 7.06 -16.75 5.32
CA LEU A 120 6.98 -15.43 4.72
C LEU A 120 8.28 -15.12 3.97
N LYS A 121 8.19 -14.80 2.68
CA LYS A 121 9.35 -14.40 1.86
C LYS A 121 9.06 -13.16 1.02
N LEU A 122 10.10 -12.51 0.53
CA LEU A 122 9.98 -11.46 -0.48
C LEU A 122 10.33 -12.04 -1.84
N VAL A 123 9.38 -12.02 -2.76
CA VAL A 123 9.59 -12.44 -4.15
C VAL A 123 9.79 -11.21 -5.01
N LYS A 124 10.78 -11.24 -5.89
CA LYS A 124 11.10 -10.13 -6.79
C LYS A 124 9.90 -9.80 -7.68
N GLY A 125 9.54 -8.52 -7.77
CA GLY A 125 8.45 -8.04 -8.62
C GLY A 125 7.05 -8.27 -8.04
N HIS A 126 6.02 -7.79 -8.76
CA HIS A 126 4.62 -8.03 -8.42
C HIS A 126 4.13 -9.34 -9.07
N VAL A 127 3.96 -10.37 -8.24
CA VAL A 127 3.73 -11.73 -8.66
C VAL A 127 2.34 -12.18 -8.22
N GLU A 128 1.42 -12.30 -9.18
CA GLU A 128 0.02 -12.71 -8.92
C GLU A 128 -0.17 -14.23 -8.83
N LYS A 129 0.67 -14.99 -9.55
CA LYS A 129 0.68 -16.46 -9.58
C LYS A 129 1.86 -17.00 -8.78
N GLU A 130 1.81 -18.25 -8.34
CA GLU A 130 2.99 -18.86 -7.72
C GLU A 130 4.17 -18.88 -8.70
N PRO A 131 5.37 -18.42 -8.31
CA PRO A 131 6.56 -18.62 -9.12
C PRO A 131 6.83 -20.13 -9.21
N GLY A 132 6.86 -20.64 -10.44
CA GLY A 132 7.15 -22.05 -10.73
C GLY A 132 8.62 -22.42 -10.59
#